data_AF-A0AB39JD39-F1
#
_entry.id   AF-A0AB39JD39-F1
#
_cell.length_a   1.000
_cell.length_b   1.000
_cell.length_c   1.000
_cell.angle_alpha   90.00
_cell.angle_beta   90.00
_cell.angle_gamma   90.00
#
_symmetry.space_group_name_H-M   'P 1'
#
loop_
_entity.id
_entity.type
_entity.pdbx_description
1 polymer ?
#
loop_
_entity_poly.entity_id
_entity_poly.type
_entity_poly.pdbx_seq_one_letter_code
_entity_poly.pdbx_strand_id
1 'polypeptide(L)'
;MKEIEPTSLRHELWYDGPNYTADSVIINPASQKILLIKRSSGEWALPGGFIDPGEDSLAAAIRETREETGVTISDGATLIFRGLVDDPRNRQESWIETSAYLFTVSDTIKATGHDDAIDAGWWSIDNLPSLYASHDYILTRALDHLSCQNLIEIAQSPETYHDVSGGHMQYDKIIATKNGQSVFVKQISAKYDDTPRRNRLHQYLEKEAFVMAHLRSHGYSGIPERSILHGSDTLIMDAMEPDGGWQWRARKDTLNSYVNSAIEKFNELESMPLPADAFDIEPSRDSFVKEGWQSIDNQKIDKLHKLAPSFLDRLTPRSQAAAQSLLRNLASLRQIGSQTPRTNSLVFCHHDIRQSNMAWHPNYGTRLVDWSWSGLGESGSDITSLLIDLHKSYHDISPYQNIINLDYCLTLMGFWLNHATWPHHGDDTTRFQQFLSALSAYEIYING
;
A
#
# COMPACT_ATOMS: atom_id res chain seq x y z
N MET A 1 -8.21 51.94 -29.99
CA MET A 1 -7.60 50.71 -29.44
C MET A 1 -7.69 50.83 -27.94
N LYS A 2 -8.46 49.94 -27.29
CA LYS A 2 -8.43 49.82 -25.82
C LYS A 2 -7.08 49.20 -25.48
N GLU A 3 -6.27 49.92 -24.69
CA GLU A 3 -5.14 49.32 -23.99
C GLU A 3 -5.71 48.21 -23.10
N ILE A 4 -5.23 46.99 -23.34
CA ILE A 4 -5.45 45.86 -22.47
C ILE A 4 -4.47 46.08 -21.32
N GLU A 5 -4.98 46.40 -20.13
CA GLU A 5 -4.16 46.37 -18.91
C GLU A 5 -3.58 44.95 -18.76
N PRO A 6 -2.29 44.82 -18.41
CA PRO A 6 -1.76 43.53 -18.03
C PRO A 6 -2.44 43.14 -16.73
N THR A 7 -3.32 42.14 -16.79
CA THR A 7 -3.78 41.41 -15.61
C THR A 7 -2.55 41.03 -14.79
N SER A 8 -2.42 41.64 -13.62
CA SER A 8 -1.44 41.24 -12.62
C SER A 8 -1.66 39.76 -12.33
N LEU A 9 -0.72 38.93 -12.77
CA LEU A 9 -0.55 37.59 -12.22
C LEU A 9 -0.26 37.80 -10.73
N ARG A 10 -1.29 37.75 -9.88
CA ARG A 10 -1.09 37.58 -8.44
C ARG A 10 -0.19 36.36 -8.31
N HIS A 11 0.98 36.51 -7.71
CA HIS A 11 1.74 35.36 -7.24
C HIS A 11 0.85 34.65 -6.21
N GLU A 12 0.20 33.55 -6.62
CA GLU A 12 -0.70 32.76 -5.77
C GLU A 12 0.07 32.00 -4.67
N LEU A 13 1.40 31.89 -4.82
CA LEU A 13 2.35 31.34 -3.86
C LEU A 13 3.41 32.39 -3.52
N TRP A 14 3.87 32.41 -2.27
CA TRP A 14 4.70 33.47 -1.70
C TRP A 14 6.20 33.28 -1.97
N TYR A 15 6.64 32.03 -2.13
CA TYR A 15 8.05 31.66 -2.25
C TYR A 15 8.30 30.61 -3.34
N ASP A 16 9.51 30.64 -3.92
CA ASP A 16 10.05 29.47 -4.61
C ASP A 16 10.31 28.35 -3.58
N GLY A 17 9.99 27.11 -3.94
CA GLY A 17 10.00 25.94 -3.07
C GLY A 17 8.68 25.70 -2.31
N PRO A 18 8.74 25.07 -1.13
CA PRO A 18 7.54 24.74 -0.37
C PRO A 18 6.91 25.99 0.26
N ASN A 19 5.61 26.13 0.06
CA ASN A 19 4.77 27.10 0.74
C ASN A 19 3.88 26.36 1.73
N TYR A 20 4.05 26.65 3.02
CA TYR A 20 3.42 25.87 4.07
C TYR A 20 2.03 26.37 4.41
N THR A 21 1.07 25.45 4.42
CA THR A 21 -0.32 25.70 4.82
C THR A 21 -0.72 24.79 5.99
N ALA A 22 -1.86 25.10 6.60
CA ALA A 22 -2.48 24.24 7.59
C ALA A 22 -4.00 24.18 7.37
N ASP A 23 -4.55 22.96 7.41
CA ASP A 23 -5.97 22.67 7.16
C ASP A 23 -6.63 21.99 8.37
N SER A 24 -7.91 22.26 8.56
CA SER A 24 -8.71 21.67 9.65
C SER A 24 -9.82 20.76 9.10
N VAL A 25 -9.79 19.49 9.49
CA VAL A 25 -10.93 18.58 9.33
C VAL A 25 -11.74 18.58 10.60
N ILE A 26 -12.89 19.25 10.59
CA ILE A 26 -13.71 19.43 11.80
C ILE A 26 -14.99 18.62 11.65
N ILE A 27 -15.09 17.54 12.41
CA ILE A 27 -16.18 16.56 12.31
C ILE A 27 -17.00 16.57 13.60
N ASN A 28 -18.32 16.47 13.45
CA ASN A 28 -19.22 16.06 14.52
C ASN A 28 -19.58 14.57 14.32
N PRO A 29 -18.97 13.64 15.08
CA PRO A 29 -19.19 12.21 14.86
C PRO A 29 -20.62 11.77 15.16
N ALA A 30 -21.31 12.41 16.09
CA ALA A 30 -22.68 12.04 16.46
C ALA A 30 -23.69 12.34 15.35
N SER A 31 -23.50 13.45 14.62
CA SER A 31 -24.36 13.85 13.50
C SER A 31 -23.82 13.48 12.12
N GLN A 32 -22.61 12.90 12.04
CA GLN A 32 -21.90 12.57 10.80
C GLN A 32 -21.79 13.78 9.85
N LYS A 33 -21.43 14.93 10.42
CA LYS A 33 -21.25 16.18 9.66
C LYS A 33 -19.83 16.71 9.74
N ILE A 34 -19.41 17.38 8.67
CA ILE A 34 -18.12 18.08 8.55
C ILE A 34 -18.35 19.56 8.26
N LEU A 35 -17.53 20.43 8.85
CA LEU A 35 -17.50 21.84 8.52
C LEU A 35 -16.68 22.08 7.24
N LEU A 36 -17.28 22.72 6.24
CA LEU A 36 -16.62 23.14 5.02
C LEU A 36 -16.81 24.64 4.79
N ILE A 37 -15.87 25.24 4.07
CA ILE A 37 -15.97 26.59 3.52
C ILE A 37 -16.18 26.54 2.01
N LYS A 38 -16.80 27.58 1.47
CA LYS A 38 -16.84 27.84 0.03
C LYS A 38 -15.89 28.97 -0.28
N ARG A 39 -14.83 28.67 -1.02
CA ARG A 39 -13.82 29.64 -1.46
C ARG A 39 -14.46 30.68 -2.37
N SER A 40 -13.84 31.85 -2.49
CA SER A 40 -14.23 32.89 -3.45
C SER A 40 -14.26 32.41 -4.91
N SER A 41 -13.51 31.35 -5.26
CA SER A 41 -13.59 30.65 -6.55
C SER A 41 -14.88 29.86 -6.77
N GLY A 42 -15.66 29.62 -5.71
CA GLY A 42 -16.90 28.85 -5.73
C GLY A 42 -16.75 27.37 -5.36
N GLU A 43 -15.52 26.90 -5.15
CA GLU A 43 -15.21 25.52 -4.76
C GLU A 43 -15.35 25.31 -3.25
N TRP A 44 -15.75 24.12 -2.83
CA TRP A 44 -15.82 23.75 -1.41
C TRP A 44 -14.48 23.21 -0.93
N ALA A 45 -14.10 23.53 0.30
CA ALA A 45 -12.80 23.19 0.86
C ALA A 45 -12.88 22.95 2.38
N LEU A 46 -11.86 22.29 2.92
CA LEU A 46 -11.56 22.36 4.35
C LEU A 46 -11.16 23.81 4.70
N PRO A 47 -11.51 24.30 5.90
CA PRO A 47 -10.96 25.56 6.39
C PRO A 47 -9.44 25.45 6.53
N GLY A 48 -8.72 26.46 6.05
CA GLY A 48 -7.26 26.42 6.04
C GLY A 48 -6.60 27.49 5.17
N GLY A 49 -5.32 27.74 5.46
CA GLY A 49 -4.57 28.83 4.86
C GLY A 49 -3.06 28.73 5.11
N PHE A 50 -2.33 29.78 4.74
CA PHE A 50 -0.87 29.82 4.89
C PHE A 50 -0.46 29.98 6.35
N ILE A 51 0.68 29.39 6.71
CA ILE A 51 1.27 29.55 8.04
C ILE A 51 2.03 30.87 8.10
N ASP A 52 1.72 31.71 9.09
CA ASP A 52 2.40 32.98 9.29
C ASP A 52 3.84 32.82 9.81
N PRO A 53 4.76 33.78 9.56
CA PRO A 53 6.12 33.72 10.08
C PRO A 53 6.17 33.57 11.61
N GLY A 54 6.68 32.44 12.09
CA GLY A 54 6.79 32.12 13.52
C GLY A 54 5.54 31.48 14.14
N GLU A 55 4.50 31.22 13.35
CA GLU A 55 3.30 30.50 13.76
C GLU A 55 3.50 28.97 13.68
N ASP A 56 2.97 28.23 14.66
CA ASP A 56 2.92 26.77 14.59
C ASP A 56 1.76 26.31 13.69
N SER A 57 1.92 25.20 12.97
CA SER A 57 0.89 24.72 12.03
C SER A 57 -0.46 24.43 12.69
N LEU A 58 -0.49 23.97 13.95
CA LEU A 58 -1.76 23.78 14.66
C LEU A 58 -2.40 25.13 14.99
N ALA A 59 -1.60 26.12 15.39
CA ALA A 59 -2.08 27.47 15.67
C ALA A 59 -2.66 28.13 14.40
N ALA A 60 -1.98 27.96 13.26
CA ALA A 60 -2.48 28.42 11.96
C ALA A 60 -3.83 27.78 11.61
N ALA A 61 -3.96 26.45 11.74
CA ALA A 61 -5.22 25.75 11.46
C ALA A 61 -6.40 26.26 12.31
N ILE A 62 -6.14 26.56 13.59
CA ILE A 62 -7.14 27.13 14.52
C ILE A 62 -7.48 28.57 14.16
N ARG A 63 -6.49 29.40 13.82
CA ARG A 63 -6.68 30.80 13.38
C ARG A 63 -7.52 30.85 12.11
N GLU A 64 -7.11 30.14 11.06
CA GLU A 64 -7.78 30.09 9.76
C GLU A 64 -9.23 29.63 9.90
N THR A 65 -9.47 28.55 10.67
CA THR A 65 -10.85 28.10 10.94
C THR A 65 -11.70 29.21 11.53
N ARG A 66 -11.17 29.96 12.51
CA ARG A 66 -11.91 31.06 13.15
C ARG A 66 -12.13 32.22 12.18
N GLU A 67 -11.13 32.57 11.38
CA GLU A 67 -11.18 33.67 10.43
C GLU A 67 -12.17 33.40 9.29
N GLU A 68 -12.21 32.17 8.75
CA GLU A 68 -13.05 31.82 7.60
C GLU A 68 -14.48 31.41 7.98
N THR A 69 -14.70 30.92 9.21
CA THR A 69 -16.00 30.33 9.60
C THR A 69 -16.65 30.96 10.83
N GLY A 70 -15.89 31.72 11.61
CA GLY A 70 -16.29 32.20 12.94
C GLY A 70 -16.30 31.12 14.03
N VAL A 71 -16.02 29.85 13.70
CA VAL A 71 -16.03 28.74 14.66
C VAL A 71 -14.73 28.74 15.46
N THR A 72 -14.86 28.63 16.79
CA THR A 72 -13.71 28.47 17.68
C THR A 72 -13.54 26.99 18.03
N ILE A 73 -12.37 26.45 17.72
CA ILE A 73 -11.93 25.09 18.07
C ILE A 73 -10.79 25.17 19.11
N SER A 74 -10.61 24.13 19.91
CA SER A 74 -9.66 24.10 21.04
C SER A 74 -8.50 23.13 20.81
N ASP A 75 -7.52 23.17 21.72
CA ASP A 75 -6.35 22.29 21.74
C ASP A 75 -6.77 20.84 22.06
N GLY A 76 -6.99 20.05 21.00
CA GLY A 76 -7.45 18.66 21.07
C GLY A 76 -7.40 17.99 19.70
N ALA A 77 -6.40 18.37 18.90
CA ALA A 77 -6.29 18.01 17.49
C ALA A 77 -5.40 16.78 17.28
N THR A 78 -5.71 16.00 16.25
CA THR A 78 -4.83 14.92 15.78
C THR A 78 -4.25 15.29 14.43
N LEU A 79 -2.92 15.32 14.30
CA LEU A 79 -2.27 15.45 12.99
C LEU A 79 -2.53 14.18 12.16
N ILE A 80 -3.23 14.32 11.04
CA ILE A 80 -3.64 13.20 10.17
C ILE A 80 -2.86 13.13 8.86
N PHE A 81 -2.26 14.26 8.46
CA PHE A 81 -1.46 14.38 7.24
C PHE A 81 -0.44 15.51 7.37
N ARG A 82 0.75 15.32 6.80
CA ARG A 82 1.75 16.35 6.59
C ARG A 82 2.54 16.04 5.32
N GLY A 83 2.58 16.98 4.37
CA GLY A 83 3.40 16.84 3.17
C GLY A 83 2.84 17.56 1.95
N LEU A 84 3.43 17.27 0.79
CA LEU A 84 3.01 17.77 -0.52
C LEU A 84 1.58 17.35 -0.85
N VAL A 85 0.79 18.29 -1.34
CA VAL A 85 -0.56 18.06 -1.85
C VAL A 85 -0.63 18.39 -3.34
N ASP A 86 -1.48 17.69 -4.07
CA ASP A 86 -1.87 18.09 -5.43
C ASP A 86 -2.84 19.28 -5.32
N ASP A 87 -2.30 20.47 -5.56
CA ASP A 87 -3.02 21.74 -5.53
C ASP A 87 -2.88 22.44 -6.90
N PRO A 88 -3.97 22.99 -7.48
CA PRO A 88 -3.94 23.69 -8.77
C PRO A 88 -2.92 24.84 -8.86
N ARG A 89 -2.48 25.39 -7.74
CA ARG A 89 -1.49 26.47 -7.65
C ARG A 89 -0.05 25.97 -7.80
N ASN A 90 0.20 24.68 -7.64
CA ASN A 90 1.54 24.10 -7.74
C ASN A 90 2.17 24.37 -9.12
N ARG A 91 3.47 24.67 -9.09
CA ARG A 91 4.35 24.85 -10.25
C ARG A 91 5.63 24.06 -10.03
N GLN A 92 6.44 23.93 -11.08
CA GLN A 92 7.73 23.23 -10.99
C GLN A 92 8.66 23.80 -9.91
N GLU A 93 8.67 25.13 -9.76
CA GLU A 93 9.59 25.84 -8.85
C GLU A 93 8.97 26.17 -7.49
N SER A 94 7.66 25.97 -7.30
CA SER A 94 6.91 26.38 -6.10
C SER A 94 5.68 25.51 -5.88
N TRP A 95 5.51 24.92 -4.69
CA TRP A 95 4.43 23.98 -4.38
C TRP A 95 3.92 24.15 -2.95
N ILE A 96 2.76 23.54 -2.65
CA ILE A 96 2.15 23.57 -1.33
C ILE A 96 2.47 22.31 -0.55
N GLU A 97 2.87 22.49 0.70
CA GLU A 97 2.91 21.43 1.70
C GLU A 97 1.98 21.80 2.85
N THR A 98 1.01 20.94 3.16
CA THR A 98 0.04 21.22 4.24
C THR A 98 0.26 20.32 5.44
N SER A 99 -0.02 20.84 6.63
CA SER A 99 -0.28 20.03 7.84
C SER A 99 -1.78 20.04 8.14
N ALA A 100 -2.42 18.88 8.08
CA ALA A 100 -3.86 18.78 8.30
C ALA A 100 -4.20 18.13 9.65
N TYR A 101 -5.16 18.72 10.34
CA TYR A 101 -5.53 18.36 11.71
C TYR A 101 -7.00 17.95 11.80
N LEU A 102 -7.28 16.81 12.43
CA LEU A 102 -8.62 16.36 12.79
C LEU A 102 -9.05 16.95 14.14
N PHE A 103 -10.21 17.59 14.17
CA PHE A 103 -10.92 18.05 15.35
C PHE A 103 -12.29 17.36 15.42
N THR A 104 -12.65 16.85 16.61
CA THR A 104 -14.00 16.34 16.87
C THR A 104 -14.76 17.29 17.78
N VAL A 105 -15.97 17.68 17.38
CA VAL A 105 -16.85 18.57 18.18
C VAL A 105 -18.15 17.86 18.56
N SER A 106 -18.72 18.24 19.71
CA SER A 106 -19.99 17.69 20.20
C SER A 106 -21.21 18.26 19.49
N ASP A 107 -21.14 19.53 19.07
CA ASP A 107 -22.26 20.28 18.48
C ASP A 107 -21.84 20.96 17.18
N THR A 108 -22.80 21.11 16.27
CA THR A 108 -22.59 21.87 15.03
C THR A 108 -22.76 23.36 15.31
N ILE A 109 -21.65 24.04 15.61
CA ILE A 109 -21.63 25.49 15.87
C ILE A 109 -22.04 26.23 14.59
N LYS A 110 -22.83 27.31 14.72
CA LYS A 110 -23.21 28.13 13.57
C LYS A 110 -21.94 28.67 12.89
N ALA A 111 -21.71 28.25 11.65
CA ALA A 111 -20.65 28.75 10.81
C ALA A 111 -21.19 29.80 9.84
N THR A 112 -20.36 30.76 9.46
CA THR A 112 -20.67 31.75 8.43
C THR A 112 -19.37 32.08 7.71
N GLY A 113 -19.40 32.14 6.38
CA GLY A 113 -18.25 32.48 5.57
C GLY A 113 -17.76 33.90 5.87
N HIS A 114 -16.46 34.03 6.06
CA HIS A 114 -15.75 35.27 6.32
C HIS A 114 -14.42 35.30 5.55
N ASP A 115 -13.89 36.51 5.35
CA ASP A 115 -12.65 36.76 4.60
C ASP A 115 -12.66 36.17 3.16
N ASP A 116 -11.80 35.19 2.88
CA ASP A 116 -11.71 34.52 1.58
C ASP A 116 -12.80 33.43 1.36
N ALA A 117 -13.57 33.10 2.41
CA ALA A 117 -14.71 32.20 2.35
C ALA A 117 -16.02 32.99 2.13
N ILE A 118 -16.66 32.75 0.97
CA ILE A 118 -17.95 33.38 0.63
C ILE A 118 -19.14 32.69 1.30
N ASP A 119 -18.95 31.47 1.82
CA ASP A 119 -19.93 30.71 2.59
C ASP A 119 -19.23 29.70 3.50
N ALA A 120 -19.90 29.25 4.56
CA ALA A 120 -19.41 28.18 5.43
C ALA A 120 -20.59 27.42 6.04
N GLY A 121 -20.48 26.10 6.13
CA GLY A 121 -21.58 25.28 6.61
C GLY A 121 -21.22 23.83 6.92
N TRP A 122 -22.13 23.18 7.65
CA TRP A 122 -22.01 21.78 8.01
C TRP A 122 -22.64 20.87 6.95
N TRP A 123 -21.82 20.03 6.35
CA TRP A 123 -22.21 19.07 5.32
C TRP A 123 -22.30 17.65 5.89
N SER A 124 -23.23 16.86 5.36
CA SER A 124 -23.29 15.43 5.65
C SER A 124 -22.08 14.73 5.04
N ILE A 125 -21.40 13.87 5.79
CA ILE A 125 -20.25 13.09 5.28
C ILE A 125 -20.69 12.14 4.15
N ASP A 126 -21.93 11.62 4.23
CA ASP A 126 -22.49 10.74 3.20
C ASP A 126 -22.89 11.47 1.89
N ASN A 127 -22.88 12.80 1.87
CA ASN A 127 -23.31 13.59 0.71
C ASN A 127 -22.51 14.89 0.61
N LEU A 128 -21.23 14.73 0.28
CA LEU A 128 -20.27 15.82 0.16
C LEU A 128 -20.26 16.44 -1.24
N PRO A 129 -20.00 17.76 -1.34
CA PRO A 129 -19.63 18.36 -2.61
C PRO A 129 -18.22 17.89 -3.01
N SER A 130 -17.85 18.07 -4.28
CA SER A 130 -16.45 17.93 -4.70
C SER A 130 -15.58 18.91 -3.93
N LEU A 131 -14.48 18.43 -3.36
CA LEU A 131 -13.57 19.26 -2.58
C LEU A 131 -12.42 19.78 -3.43
N TYR A 132 -11.92 20.96 -3.04
CA TYR A 132 -10.78 21.61 -3.67
C TYR A 132 -9.50 20.81 -3.48
N ALA A 133 -8.65 20.77 -4.52
CA ALA A 133 -7.32 20.18 -4.46
C ALA A 133 -7.33 18.75 -3.88
N SER A 134 -6.43 18.45 -2.94
CA SER A 134 -6.31 17.14 -2.29
C SER A 134 -7.18 16.98 -1.03
N HIS A 135 -8.20 17.80 -0.84
CA HIS A 135 -8.99 17.81 0.40
C HIS A 135 -9.82 16.53 0.60
N ASP A 136 -10.27 15.88 -0.47
CA ASP A 136 -10.94 14.56 -0.39
C ASP A 136 -10.01 13.49 0.18
N TYR A 137 -8.73 13.54 -0.18
CA TYR A 137 -7.70 12.64 0.37
C TYR A 137 -7.47 12.92 1.86
N ILE A 138 -7.32 14.18 2.26
CA ILE A 138 -7.14 14.58 3.66
C ILE A 138 -8.35 14.16 4.51
N LEU A 139 -9.57 14.35 3.99
CA LEU A 139 -10.80 13.92 4.65
C LEU A 139 -10.82 12.39 4.82
N THR A 140 -10.46 11.63 3.79
CA THR A 140 -10.36 10.16 3.87
C THR A 140 -9.44 9.73 5.01
N ARG A 141 -8.28 10.38 5.15
CA ARG A 141 -7.34 10.11 6.26
C ARG A 141 -7.96 10.38 7.63
N ALA A 142 -8.78 11.42 7.74
CA ALA A 142 -9.49 11.75 8.97
C ALA A 142 -10.55 10.69 9.33
N LEU A 143 -11.32 10.23 8.33
CA LEU A 143 -12.35 9.21 8.51
C LEU A 143 -11.73 7.84 8.83
N ASP A 144 -10.62 7.49 8.18
CA ASP A 144 -9.81 6.32 8.54
C ASP A 144 -9.35 6.40 10.01
N HIS A 145 -8.88 7.58 10.45
CA HIS A 145 -8.48 7.78 11.84
C HIS A 145 -9.63 7.53 12.82
N LEU A 146 -10.80 8.13 12.56
CA LEU A 146 -11.99 7.95 13.40
C LEU A 146 -12.45 6.48 13.44
N SER A 147 -12.48 5.80 12.29
CA SER A 147 -12.90 4.39 12.22
C SER A 147 -11.91 3.44 12.90
N CYS A 148 -10.64 3.84 13.04
CA CYS A 148 -9.57 3.06 13.64
C CYS A 148 -9.27 3.41 15.10
N GLN A 149 -10.01 4.31 15.76
CA GLN A 149 -9.72 4.70 17.16
C GLN A 149 -9.67 3.50 18.11
N ASN A 150 -10.63 2.59 18.01
CA ASN A 150 -10.64 1.36 18.80
C ASN A 150 -9.45 0.45 18.48
N LEU A 151 -9.02 0.39 17.21
CA LEU A 151 -7.84 -0.38 16.81
C LEU A 151 -6.56 0.17 17.47
N ILE A 152 -6.43 1.50 17.48
CA ILE A 152 -5.32 2.20 18.13
C ILE A 152 -5.32 1.90 19.64
N GLU A 153 -6.47 1.97 20.30
CA GLU A 153 -6.58 1.69 21.74
C GLU A 153 -6.15 0.26 22.09
N ILE A 154 -6.58 -0.73 21.29
CA ILE A 154 -6.19 -2.14 21.47
C ILE A 154 -4.67 -2.28 21.29
N ALA A 155 -4.10 -1.67 20.25
CA ALA A 155 -2.66 -1.76 19.98
C ALA A 155 -1.79 -1.07 21.04
N GLN A 156 -2.24 0.05 21.61
CA GLN A 156 -1.49 0.81 22.61
C GLN A 156 -1.56 0.21 24.02
N SER A 157 -2.62 -0.53 24.34
CA SER A 157 -2.80 -1.12 25.69
C SER A 157 -3.48 -2.49 25.61
N PRO A 158 -2.85 -3.49 24.99
CA PRO A 158 -3.41 -4.82 24.88
C PRO A 158 -3.44 -5.55 26.23
N GLU A 159 -4.44 -6.42 26.41
CA GLU A 159 -4.49 -7.38 27.52
C GLU A 159 -3.55 -8.55 27.26
N THR A 160 -3.50 -9.01 26.01
CA THR A 160 -2.60 -10.06 25.54
C THR A 160 -2.06 -9.71 24.16
N TYR A 161 -0.88 -10.21 23.85
CA TYR A 161 -0.34 -10.17 22.49
C TYR A 161 0.46 -11.44 22.20
N HIS A 162 0.60 -11.78 20.93
CA HIS A 162 1.48 -12.85 20.49
C HIS A 162 2.13 -12.53 19.14
N ASP A 163 3.33 -13.04 18.94
CA ASP A 163 4.10 -12.84 17.72
C ASP A 163 3.49 -13.62 16.54
N VAL A 164 3.49 -12.98 15.37
CA VAL A 164 3.09 -13.59 14.10
C VAL A 164 4.33 -13.82 13.24
N SER A 165 4.47 -15.04 12.74
CA SER A 165 5.52 -15.38 11.78
C SER A 165 5.03 -15.30 10.34
N GLY A 166 5.92 -14.98 9.40
CA GLY A 166 5.64 -14.86 7.97
C GLY A 166 5.92 -13.47 7.41
N GLY A 167 6.08 -13.34 6.09
CA GLY A 167 6.48 -12.09 5.42
C GLY A 167 8.00 -11.85 5.43
N HIS A 168 8.53 -11.24 4.37
CA HIS A 168 9.98 -10.97 4.23
C HIS A 168 10.41 -9.62 4.80
N MET A 169 9.46 -8.70 4.98
CA MET A 169 9.73 -7.39 5.58
C MET A 169 10.04 -7.53 7.06
N GLN A 170 10.99 -6.72 7.49
CA GLN A 170 11.62 -6.78 8.81
C GLN A 170 10.87 -5.94 9.85
N TYR A 171 9.56 -6.16 9.91
CA TYR A 171 8.68 -5.63 10.93
C TYR A 171 8.51 -6.66 12.04
N ASP A 172 8.45 -6.19 13.29
CA ASP A 172 7.84 -6.95 14.36
C ASP A 172 6.34 -7.00 14.04
N LYS A 173 5.75 -8.20 14.12
CA LYS A 173 4.36 -8.46 13.74
C LYS A 173 3.68 -9.15 14.90
N ILE A 174 2.62 -8.55 15.40
CA ILE A 174 1.87 -9.08 16.54
C ILE A 174 0.39 -9.07 16.25
N ILE A 175 -0.33 -9.99 16.89
CA ILE A 175 -1.76 -9.83 17.16
C ILE A 175 -1.87 -9.33 18.59
N ALA A 176 -2.56 -8.20 18.75
CA ALA A 176 -2.85 -7.57 20.03
C ALA A 176 -4.34 -7.70 20.32
N THR A 177 -4.71 -8.13 21.52
CA THR A 177 -6.10 -8.41 21.91
C THR A 177 -6.48 -7.65 23.16
N LYS A 178 -7.69 -7.07 23.16
CA LYS A 178 -8.32 -6.41 24.31
C LYS A 178 -9.83 -6.54 24.20
N ASN A 179 -10.52 -6.85 25.30
CA ASN A 179 -11.99 -7.02 25.32
C ASN A 179 -12.50 -8.06 24.29
N GLY A 180 -11.70 -9.10 24.01
CA GLY A 180 -12.04 -10.14 23.02
C GLY A 180 -11.96 -9.68 21.56
N GLN A 181 -11.44 -8.48 21.28
CA GLN A 181 -11.19 -7.98 19.93
C GLN A 181 -9.69 -7.99 19.66
N SER A 182 -9.30 -8.48 18.48
CA SER A 182 -7.91 -8.58 18.05
C SER A 182 -7.60 -7.66 16.88
N VAL A 183 -6.39 -7.11 16.89
CA VAL A 183 -5.85 -6.26 15.81
C VAL A 183 -4.48 -6.78 15.40
N PHE A 184 -4.17 -6.67 14.11
CA PHE A 184 -2.85 -6.96 13.58
C PHE A 184 -2.02 -5.69 13.54
N VAL A 185 -0.80 -5.78 14.09
CA VAL A 185 0.12 -4.65 14.17
C VAL A 185 1.42 -5.02 13.49
N LYS A 186 1.85 -4.19 12.53
CA LYS A 186 3.21 -4.17 11.99
C LYS A 186 3.95 -2.99 12.60
N GLN A 187 5.04 -3.25 13.30
CA GLN A 187 5.87 -2.22 13.90
C GLN A 187 7.31 -2.32 13.38
N ILE A 188 7.94 -1.19 13.10
CA ILE A 188 9.35 -1.15 12.75
C ILE A 188 10.16 -1.65 13.93
N SER A 189 10.93 -2.73 13.71
CA SER A 189 11.64 -3.37 14.80
C SER A 189 12.73 -2.47 15.38
N ALA A 190 12.75 -2.36 16.71
CA ALA A 190 13.80 -1.65 17.44
C ALA A 190 15.20 -2.29 17.26
N LYS A 191 15.27 -3.53 16.74
CA LYS A 191 16.52 -4.26 16.49
C LYS A 191 17.38 -3.65 15.38
N TYR A 192 16.81 -2.79 14.54
CA TYR A 192 17.55 -2.08 13.50
C TYR A 192 17.85 -0.67 13.97
N ASP A 193 19.11 -0.40 14.30
CA ASP A 193 19.64 0.90 14.71
C ASP A 193 20.30 1.67 13.56
N ASP A 194 20.60 0.98 12.45
CA ASP A 194 21.14 1.57 11.22
C ASP A 194 20.14 2.55 10.56
N THR A 195 20.49 3.84 10.53
CA THR A 195 19.62 4.92 10.06
C THR A 195 19.13 4.72 8.61
N PRO A 196 20.00 4.39 7.62
CA PRO A 196 19.54 4.13 6.24
C PRO A 196 18.51 3.00 6.16
N ARG A 197 18.76 1.88 6.85
CA ARG A 197 17.82 0.74 6.86
C ARG A 197 16.50 1.11 7.54
N ARG A 198 16.52 1.83 8.66
CA ARG A 198 15.30 2.32 9.32
C ARG A 198 14.50 3.22 8.38
N ASN A 199 15.14 4.20 7.74
CA ASN A 199 14.47 5.11 6.82
C ASN A 199 13.78 4.34 5.67
N ARG A 200 14.45 3.33 5.12
CA ARG A 200 13.84 2.49 4.09
C ARG A 200 12.64 1.70 4.59
N LEU A 201 12.68 1.17 5.82
CA LEU A 201 11.52 0.50 6.44
C LEU A 201 10.36 1.46 6.68
N HIS A 202 10.64 2.71 7.09
CA HIS A 202 9.62 3.77 7.19
C HIS A 202 8.94 4.01 5.84
N GLN A 203 9.71 4.22 4.77
CA GLN A 203 9.16 4.45 3.43
C GLN A 203 8.25 3.31 2.97
N TYR A 204 8.62 2.05 3.21
CA TYR A 204 7.77 0.91 2.86
C TYR A 204 6.48 0.86 3.69
N LEU A 205 6.55 1.14 4.99
CA LEU A 205 5.38 1.14 5.87
C LEU A 205 4.41 2.29 5.52
N GLU A 206 4.95 3.47 5.22
CA GLU A 206 4.20 4.62 4.72
C GLU A 206 3.52 4.31 3.39
N LYS A 207 4.25 3.67 2.46
CA LYS A 207 3.69 3.19 1.19
C LYS A 207 2.53 2.23 1.40
N GLU A 208 2.68 1.23 2.28
CA GLU A 208 1.59 0.29 2.57
C GLU A 208 0.32 1.01 3.07
N ALA A 209 0.48 1.90 4.04
CA ALA A 209 -0.63 2.64 4.61
C ALA A 209 -1.30 3.56 3.58
N PHE A 210 -0.51 4.24 2.75
CA PHE A 210 -1.01 5.10 1.69
C PHE A 210 -1.78 4.30 0.64
N VAL A 211 -1.22 3.19 0.15
CA VAL A 211 -1.86 2.37 -0.89
C VAL A 211 -3.19 1.82 -0.40
N MET A 212 -3.28 1.35 0.86
CA MET A 212 -4.56 0.92 1.42
C MET A 212 -5.58 2.06 1.52
N ALA A 213 -5.17 3.25 1.95
CA ALA A 213 -6.07 4.42 2.00
C ALA A 213 -6.55 4.84 0.59
N HIS A 214 -5.63 4.88 -0.38
CA HIS A 214 -5.92 5.17 -1.78
C HIS A 214 -6.93 4.17 -2.36
N LEU A 215 -6.67 2.87 -2.18
CA LEU A 215 -7.55 1.81 -2.64
C LEU A 215 -8.94 1.89 -1.98
N ARG A 216 -9.01 2.17 -0.67
CA ARG A 216 -10.29 2.37 0.04
C ARG A 216 -11.09 3.53 -0.55
N SER A 217 -10.44 4.67 -0.80
CA SER A 217 -11.11 5.86 -1.37
C SER A 217 -11.67 5.63 -2.77
N HIS A 218 -11.14 4.64 -3.50
CA HIS A 218 -11.60 4.25 -4.83
C HIS A 218 -12.51 3.02 -4.81
N GLY A 219 -12.96 2.58 -3.62
CA GLY A 219 -13.94 1.51 -3.44
C GLY A 219 -13.37 0.10 -3.59
N TYR A 220 -12.04 -0.06 -3.61
CA TYR A 220 -11.43 -1.39 -3.69
C TYR A 220 -11.65 -2.17 -2.40
N SER A 221 -12.31 -3.32 -2.53
CA SER A 221 -12.71 -4.13 -1.37
C SER A 221 -11.69 -5.21 -0.98
N GLY A 222 -10.60 -5.36 -1.72
CA GLY A 222 -9.57 -6.39 -1.49
C GLY A 222 -8.52 -6.03 -0.43
N ILE A 223 -8.77 -5.06 0.45
CA ILE A 223 -7.89 -4.60 1.54
C ILE A 223 -8.59 -4.74 2.90
N PRO A 224 -7.84 -4.82 4.03
CA PRO A 224 -8.44 -4.71 5.36
C PRO A 224 -9.41 -3.54 5.43
N GLU A 225 -10.58 -3.78 6.03
CA GLU A 225 -11.64 -2.78 6.11
C GLU A 225 -11.13 -1.53 6.84
N ARG A 226 -10.41 -1.76 7.94
CA ARG A 226 -9.76 -0.74 8.74
C ARG A 226 -8.24 -0.94 8.73
N SER A 227 -7.54 0.14 8.44
CA SER A 227 -6.08 0.19 8.55
C SER A 227 -5.63 1.63 8.82
N ILE A 228 -4.66 1.82 9.69
CA ILE A 228 -4.08 3.14 9.96
C ILE A 228 -2.58 3.05 10.27
N LEU A 229 -1.81 3.99 9.73
CA LEU A 229 -0.46 4.28 10.22
C LEU A 229 -0.58 5.20 11.43
N HIS A 230 -0.25 4.66 12.61
CA HIS A 230 -0.20 5.41 13.85
C HIS A 230 1.25 5.84 14.13
N GLY A 231 1.47 7.15 14.25
CA GLY A 231 2.82 7.72 14.24
C GLY A 231 3.49 7.51 12.88
N SER A 232 4.79 7.21 12.87
CA SER A 232 5.55 6.92 11.64
C SER A 232 6.04 5.48 11.54
N ASP A 233 5.81 4.65 12.57
CA ASP A 233 6.48 3.35 12.71
C ASP A 233 5.53 2.16 12.95
N THR A 234 4.23 2.41 13.07
CA THR A 234 3.26 1.40 13.50
C THR A 234 2.03 1.40 12.60
N LEU A 235 1.87 0.35 11.79
CA LEU A 235 0.69 0.13 10.95
C LEU A 235 -0.24 -0.88 11.62
N ILE A 236 -1.48 -0.46 11.89
CA ILE A 236 -2.50 -1.22 12.61
C ILE A 236 -3.64 -1.53 11.66
N MET A 237 -4.16 -2.76 11.66
CA MET A 237 -5.28 -3.17 10.81
C MET A 237 -6.10 -4.31 11.43
N ASP A 238 -7.22 -4.68 10.79
CA ASP A 238 -7.99 -5.85 11.19
C ASP A 238 -7.14 -7.13 11.21
N ALA A 239 -7.31 -7.96 12.25
CA ALA A 239 -6.51 -9.17 12.43
C ALA A 239 -6.85 -10.32 11.46
N MET A 240 -8.09 -10.37 10.97
CA MET A 240 -8.59 -11.44 10.08
C MET A 240 -8.24 -12.84 10.60
N GLU A 241 -8.63 -13.14 11.85
CA GLU A 241 -8.23 -14.36 12.54
C GLU A 241 -8.95 -15.61 12.03
N PRO A 242 -8.28 -16.79 12.06
CA PRO A 242 -8.91 -18.06 11.72
C PRO A 242 -10.17 -18.38 12.51
N ASP A 243 -10.22 -18.01 13.78
CA ASP A 243 -11.40 -18.21 14.65
C ASP A 243 -12.61 -17.37 14.18
N GLY A 244 -12.36 -16.28 13.46
CA GLY A 244 -13.36 -15.47 12.76
C GLY A 244 -13.75 -16.03 11.38
N GLY A 245 -13.30 -17.23 11.01
CA GLY A 245 -13.60 -17.90 9.74
C GLY A 245 -12.65 -17.58 8.59
N TRP A 246 -11.62 -16.75 8.83
CA TRP A 246 -10.64 -16.36 7.81
C TRP A 246 -9.66 -17.49 7.51
N GLN A 247 -9.36 -17.69 6.23
CA GLN A 247 -8.45 -18.73 5.75
C GLN A 247 -7.25 -18.08 5.08
N TRP A 248 -6.08 -18.22 5.71
CA TRP A 248 -4.80 -17.78 5.18
C TRP A 248 -4.07 -18.86 4.37
N ARG A 249 -4.62 -20.05 4.29
CA ARG A 249 -4.09 -21.16 3.48
C ARG A 249 -5.23 -21.78 2.71
N ALA A 250 -4.99 -22.09 1.44
CA ALA A 250 -5.97 -22.76 0.62
C ALA A 250 -6.23 -24.16 1.17
N ARG A 251 -7.50 -24.59 1.14
CA ARG A 251 -7.92 -25.93 1.55
C ARG A 251 -8.54 -26.65 0.38
N LYS A 252 -8.39 -27.97 0.32
CA LYS A 252 -8.84 -28.77 -0.84
C LYS A 252 -10.35 -28.64 -1.09
N ASP A 253 -11.15 -28.55 -0.04
CA ASP A 253 -12.61 -28.41 -0.07
C ASP A 253 -13.08 -27.00 -0.50
N THR A 254 -12.27 -25.97 -0.30
CA THR A 254 -12.60 -24.57 -0.63
C THR A 254 -11.73 -23.96 -1.72
N LEU A 255 -10.82 -24.73 -2.32
CA LEU A 255 -9.79 -24.24 -3.25
C LEU A 255 -10.38 -23.39 -4.39
N ASN A 256 -11.44 -23.87 -5.03
CA ASN A 256 -12.03 -23.15 -6.15
C ASN A 256 -12.60 -21.79 -5.74
N SER A 257 -13.30 -21.73 -4.61
CA SER A 257 -13.86 -20.47 -4.09
C SER A 257 -12.76 -19.51 -3.63
N TYR A 258 -11.69 -20.04 -3.01
CA TYR A 258 -10.51 -19.27 -2.61
C TYR A 258 -9.82 -18.62 -3.82
N VAL A 259 -9.54 -19.41 -4.86
CA VAL A 259 -8.87 -18.93 -6.07
C VAL A 259 -9.75 -17.96 -6.86
N ASN A 260 -11.03 -18.29 -7.07
CA ASN A 260 -11.93 -17.42 -7.82
C ASN A 260 -12.13 -16.07 -7.13
N SER A 261 -12.26 -16.06 -5.79
CA SER A 261 -12.38 -14.81 -5.03
C SER A 261 -11.10 -13.98 -5.10
N ALA A 262 -9.92 -14.61 -5.11
CA ALA A 262 -8.66 -13.90 -5.30
C ALA A 262 -8.53 -13.30 -6.71
N ILE A 263 -8.85 -14.07 -7.76
CA ILE A 263 -8.83 -13.62 -9.15
C ILE A 263 -9.76 -12.40 -9.34
N GLU A 264 -10.96 -12.43 -8.74
CA GLU A 264 -11.87 -11.28 -8.76
C GLU A 264 -11.19 -10.01 -8.23
N LYS A 265 -10.49 -10.12 -7.08
CA LYS A 265 -9.79 -8.98 -6.48
C LYS A 265 -8.57 -8.53 -7.27
N PHE A 266 -7.84 -9.44 -7.90
CA PHE A 266 -6.74 -9.04 -8.78
C PHE A 266 -7.26 -8.29 -10.01
N ASN A 267 -8.34 -8.77 -10.65
CA ASN A 267 -8.94 -8.08 -11.79
C ASN A 267 -9.51 -6.70 -11.40
N GLU A 268 -10.14 -6.60 -10.22
CA GLU A 268 -10.61 -5.33 -9.67
C GLU A 268 -9.41 -4.37 -9.44
N LEU A 269 -8.31 -4.86 -8.87
CA LEU A 269 -7.09 -4.09 -8.63
C LEU A 269 -6.47 -3.55 -9.91
N GLU A 270 -6.42 -4.34 -10.98
CA GLU A 270 -5.87 -3.92 -12.27
C GLU A 270 -6.62 -2.72 -12.89
N SER A 271 -7.88 -2.51 -12.48
CA SER A 271 -8.73 -1.39 -12.91
C SER A 271 -8.66 -0.15 -12.01
N MET A 272 -7.98 -0.25 -10.87
CA MET A 272 -7.89 0.86 -9.92
C MET A 272 -7.00 1.97 -10.47
N PRO A 273 -7.33 3.24 -10.21
CA PRO A 273 -6.43 4.34 -10.53
C PRO A 273 -5.14 4.17 -9.75
N LEU A 274 -4.03 4.58 -10.36
CA LEU A 274 -2.74 4.49 -9.70
C LEU A 274 -2.67 5.50 -8.55
N PRO A 275 -2.06 5.13 -7.41
CA PRO A 275 -1.65 6.13 -6.44
C PRO A 275 -0.74 7.15 -7.14
N ALA A 276 -0.87 8.43 -6.82
CA ALA A 276 0.12 9.42 -7.26
C ALA A 276 1.48 8.97 -6.71
N ASP A 277 2.39 8.54 -7.61
CA ASP A 277 3.67 7.93 -7.25
C ASP A 277 4.55 8.93 -6.48
N ALA A 278 4.40 8.96 -5.16
CA ALA A 278 5.17 9.80 -4.25
C ALA A 278 6.17 9.00 -3.40
N PHE A 279 6.41 7.73 -3.74
CA PHE A 279 7.33 6.89 -2.97
C PHE A 279 8.72 6.89 -3.60
N ASP A 280 9.72 7.27 -2.81
CA ASP A 280 11.14 7.11 -3.12
C ASP A 280 11.57 5.63 -2.95
N ILE A 281 10.88 4.74 -3.65
CA ILE A 281 11.09 3.29 -3.64
C ILE A 281 11.13 2.83 -5.09
N GLU A 282 12.18 2.09 -5.47
CA GLU A 282 12.31 1.51 -6.81
C GLU A 282 11.07 0.67 -7.15
N PRO A 283 10.43 0.89 -8.32
CA PRO A 283 9.29 0.08 -8.74
C PRO A 283 9.62 -1.41 -8.78
N SER A 284 8.75 -2.25 -8.21
CA SER A 284 8.95 -3.69 -8.09
C SER A 284 9.22 -4.38 -9.43
N ARG A 285 8.51 -3.95 -10.48
CA ARG A 285 8.72 -4.43 -11.85
C ARG A 285 10.15 -4.21 -12.34
N ASP A 286 10.78 -3.10 -11.97
CA ASP A 286 12.15 -2.81 -12.36
C ASP A 286 13.14 -3.65 -11.56
N SER A 287 12.88 -3.81 -10.26
CA SER A 287 13.64 -4.71 -9.39
C SER A 287 13.61 -6.16 -9.89
N PHE A 288 12.45 -6.67 -10.31
CA PHE A 288 12.33 -8.04 -10.84
C PHE A 288 13.20 -8.29 -12.07
N VAL A 289 13.39 -7.29 -12.92
CA VAL A 289 14.21 -7.46 -14.12
C VAL A 289 15.69 -7.23 -13.85
N LYS A 290 16.02 -6.15 -13.13
CA LYS A 290 17.38 -5.84 -12.72
C LYS A 290 18.00 -6.98 -11.91
N GLU A 291 17.21 -7.60 -11.04
CA GLU A 291 17.61 -8.72 -10.19
C GLU A 291 17.19 -10.08 -10.74
N GLY A 292 16.64 -10.14 -11.96
CA GLY A 292 16.22 -11.36 -12.62
C GLY A 292 17.28 -11.93 -13.56
N TRP A 293 16.83 -12.43 -14.72
CA TRP A 293 17.67 -13.07 -15.74
C TRP A 293 18.85 -12.22 -16.21
N GLN A 294 18.70 -10.89 -16.25
CA GLN A 294 19.76 -9.97 -16.65
C GLN A 294 20.99 -10.04 -15.73
N SER A 295 20.77 -10.41 -14.46
CA SER A 295 21.83 -10.50 -13.46
C SER A 295 22.43 -11.90 -13.32
N ILE A 296 21.84 -12.93 -13.93
CA ILE A 296 22.33 -14.31 -13.84
C ILE A 296 23.44 -14.52 -14.86
N ASP A 297 24.70 -14.49 -14.40
CA ASP A 297 25.87 -14.80 -15.21
C ASP A 297 26.29 -16.28 -15.08
N ASN A 298 27.39 -16.66 -15.74
CA ASN A 298 27.90 -18.03 -15.68
C ASN A 298 28.34 -18.43 -14.27
N GLN A 299 28.81 -17.48 -13.45
CA GLN A 299 29.21 -17.78 -12.07
C GLN A 299 28.00 -18.14 -11.20
N LYS A 300 26.86 -17.44 -11.39
CA LYS A 300 25.60 -17.76 -10.71
C LYS A 300 25.01 -19.08 -11.20
N ILE A 301 25.11 -19.39 -12.49
CA ILE A 301 24.73 -20.71 -13.03
C ILE A 301 25.55 -21.82 -12.35
N ASP A 302 26.88 -21.67 -12.29
CA ASP A 302 27.74 -22.63 -11.59
C ASP A 302 27.37 -22.77 -10.10
N LYS A 303 27.00 -21.66 -9.47
CA LYS A 303 26.54 -21.66 -8.07
C LYS A 303 25.22 -22.40 -7.89
N LEU A 304 24.25 -22.23 -8.78
CA LEU A 304 23.00 -22.99 -8.78
C LEU A 304 23.26 -24.49 -8.92
N HIS A 305 24.16 -24.91 -9.82
CA HIS A 305 24.59 -26.31 -9.93
C HIS A 305 25.24 -26.85 -8.65
N LYS A 306 26.03 -26.03 -7.95
CA LYS A 306 26.65 -26.41 -6.67
C LYS A 306 25.65 -26.53 -5.52
N LEU A 307 24.58 -25.72 -5.53
CA LEU A 307 23.50 -25.78 -4.53
C LEU A 307 22.54 -26.95 -4.78
N ALA A 308 22.35 -27.34 -6.04
CA ALA A 308 21.35 -28.31 -6.45
C ALA A 308 21.35 -29.63 -5.65
N PRO A 309 22.49 -30.30 -5.35
CA PRO A 309 22.46 -31.57 -4.63
C PRO A 309 21.74 -31.50 -3.29
N SER A 310 22.01 -30.47 -2.46
CA SER A 310 21.37 -30.34 -1.14
C SER A 310 19.89 -29.98 -1.21
N PHE A 311 19.45 -29.39 -2.32
CA PHE A 311 18.04 -29.06 -2.55
C PHE A 311 17.26 -30.25 -3.11
N LEU A 312 17.85 -31.01 -4.05
CA LEU A 312 17.21 -32.18 -4.66
C LEU A 312 16.81 -33.23 -3.62
N ASP A 313 17.63 -33.45 -2.60
CA ASP A 313 17.35 -34.41 -1.51
C ASP A 313 16.09 -34.06 -0.71
N ARG A 314 15.59 -32.83 -0.80
CA ARG A 314 14.39 -32.34 -0.11
C ARG A 314 13.12 -32.41 -0.96
N LEU A 315 13.25 -32.80 -2.23
CA LEU A 315 12.17 -32.78 -3.22
C LEU A 315 11.58 -34.17 -3.46
N THR A 316 10.34 -34.20 -3.95
CA THR A 316 9.73 -35.43 -4.46
C THR A 316 10.46 -35.93 -5.73
N PRO A 317 10.39 -37.22 -6.09
CA PRO A 317 11.03 -37.73 -7.30
C PRO A 317 10.60 -37.00 -8.59
N ARG A 318 9.33 -36.59 -8.68
CA ARG A 318 8.82 -35.79 -9.79
C ARG A 318 9.50 -34.43 -9.85
N SER A 319 9.53 -33.71 -8.72
CA SER A 319 10.15 -32.39 -8.62
C SER A 319 11.67 -32.45 -8.79
N GLN A 320 12.33 -33.55 -8.41
CA GLN A 320 13.75 -33.79 -8.71
C GLN A 320 14.01 -33.85 -10.22
N ALA A 321 13.19 -34.59 -10.97
CA ALA A 321 13.31 -34.66 -12.43
C ALA A 321 13.09 -33.29 -13.09
N ALA A 322 12.10 -32.53 -12.61
CA ALA A 322 11.86 -31.16 -13.05
C ALA A 322 13.03 -30.23 -12.72
N ALA A 323 13.60 -30.31 -11.51
CA ALA A 323 14.75 -29.51 -11.10
C ALA A 323 16.00 -29.81 -11.93
N GLN A 324 16.27 -31.09 -12.23
CA GLN A 324 17.35 -31.46 -13.14
C GLN A 324 17.11 -30.92 -14.56
N SER A 325 15.86 -30.92 -15.02
CA SER A 325 15.47 -30.33 -16.30
C SER A 325 15.70 -28.81 -16.30
N LEU A 326 15.27 -28.09 -15.26
CA LEU A 326 15.51 -26.66 -15.08
C LEU A 326 17.00 -26.34 -15.15
N LEU A 327 17.82 -27.04 -14.37
CA LEU A 327 19.27 -26.84 -14.29
C LEU A 327 19.96 -27.03 -15.65
N ARG A 328 19.55 -28.04 -16.44
CA ARG A 328 20.09 -28.25 -17.80
C ARG A 328 19.72 -27.13 -18.78
N ASN A 329 18.59 -26.47 -18.56
CA ASN A 329 18.06 -25.45 -19.46
C ASN A 329 18.38 -24.00 -19.04
N LEU A 330 19.11 -23.78 -17.95
CA LEU A 330 19.40 -22.43 -17.41
C LEU A 330 19.96 -21.46 -18.45
N ALA A 331 20.89 -21.90 -19.30
CA ALA A 331 21.50 -21.04 -20.31
C ALA A 331 20.48 -20.58 -21.37
N SER A 332 19.65 -21.50 -21.86
CA SER A 332 18.58 -21.22 -22.83
C SER A 332 17.50 -20.33 -22.21
N LEU A 333 17.06 -20.65 -20.99
CA LEU A 333 16.06 -19.85 -20.26
C LEU A 333 16.56 -18.43 -20.00
N ARG A 334 17.84 -18.26 -19.63
CA ARG A 334 18.47 -16.94 -19.50
C ARG A 334 18.40 -16.17 -20.81
N GLN A 335 18.71 -16.79 -21.95
CA GLN A 335 18.65 -16.13 -23.24
C GLN A 335 17.23 -15.65 -23.55
N ILE A 336 16.23 -16.52 -23.37
CA ILE A 336 14.82 -16.19 -23.60
C ILE A 336 14.39 -15.06 -22.65
N GLY A 337 14.55 -15.24 -21.34
CA GLY A 337 14.10 -14.29 -20.33
C GLY A 337 14.81 -12.94 -20.36
N SER A 338 16.03 -12.87 -20.91
CA SER A 338 16.73 -11.60 -21.14
C SER A 338 16.24 -10.86 -22.39
N GLN A 339 15.50 -11.52 -23.28
CA GLN A 339 15.02 -11.00 -24.56
C GLN A 339 13.50 -10.85 -24.63
N THR A 340 12.75 -11.35 -23.64
CA THR A 340 11.29 -11.23 -23.57
C THR A 340 10.85 -9.76 -23.71
N PRO A 341 10.05 -9.42 -24.73
CA PRO A 341 9.55 -8.07 -24.92
C PRO A 341 8.68 -7.64 -23.74
N ARG A 342 8.82 -6.38 -23.32
CA ARG A 342 7.99 -5.82 -22.26
C ARG A 342 6.76 -5.13 -22.84
N THR A 343 5.62 -5.33 -22.19
CA THR A 343 4.41 -4.57 -22.50
C THR A 343 4.53 -3.12 -22.03
N ASN A 344 3.93 -2.21 -22.81
CA ASN A 344 3.74 -0.80 -22.45
C ASN A 344 2.38 -0.55 -21.79
N SER A 345 1.45 -1.52 -21.87
CA SER A 345 0.15 -1.44 -21.20
C SER A 345 0.31 -2.05 -19.81
N LEU A 346 0.45 -1.17 -18.81
CA LEU A 346 0.65 -1.55 -17.42
C LEU A 346 -0.63 -1.35 -16.61
N VAL A 347 -0.78 -2.14 -15.57
CA VAL A 347 -1.91 -2.15 -14.63
C VAL A 347 -1.38 -2.09 -13.21
N PHE A 348 -2.24 -1.76 -12.24
CA PHE A 348 -1.83 -1.78 -10.84
C PHE A 348 -1.78 -3.22 -10.32
N CYS A 349 -0.68 -3.60 -9.68
CA CYS A 349 -0.44 -4.94 -9.15
C CYS A 349 0.08 -4.89 -7.71
N HIS A 350 -0.17 -5.96 -6.95
CA HIS A 350 0.34 -6.17 -5.60
C HIS A 350 1.80 -6.66 -5.60
N HIS A 351 2.18 -7.50 -6.58
CA HIS A 351 3.52 -8.06 -6.81
C HIS A 351 4.09 -9.03 -5.75
N ASP A 352 3.61 -9.02 -4.50
CA ASP A 352 4.00 -10.00 -3.45
C ASP A 352 2.83 -10.93 -3.04
N ILE A 353 2.13 -11.49 -4.02
CA ILE A 353 1.02 -12.42 -3.78
C ILE A 353 1.53 -13.81 -3.42
N ARG A 354 1.04 -14.30 -2.27
CA ARG A 354 1.27 -15.61 -1.70
C ARG A 354 0.20 -15.86 -0.63
N GLN A 355 -0.03 -17.11 -0.27
CA GLN A 355 -1.05 -17.44 0.74
C GLN A 355 -0.84 -16.70 2.09
N SER A 356 0.40 -16.39 2.49
CA SER A 356 0.65 -15.65 3.75
C SER A 356 0.29 -14.17 3.72
N ASN A 357 0.01 -13.62 2.55
CA ASN A 357 -0.36 -12.22 2.36
C ASN A 357 -1.84 -12.09 1.93
N MET A 358 -2.59 -13.20 1.96
CA MET A 358 -3.95 -13.28 1.44
C MET A 358 -4.86 -14.07 2.38
N ALA A 359 -5.82 -13.37 2.97
CA ALA A 359 -6.88 -13.94 3.80
C ALA A 359 -8.16 -14.07 2.98
N TRP A 360 -8.86 -15.20 3.11
CA TRP A 360 -10.14 -15.43 2.44
C TRP A 360 -11.24 -15.81 3.44
N HIS A 361 -12.43 -15.24 3.28
CA HIS A 361 -13.61 -15.62 4.05
C HIS A 361 -14.80 -15.90 3.12
N PRO A 362 -15.59 -16.96 3.33
CA PRO A 362 -16.68 -17.33 2.41
C PRO A 362 -17.74 -16.23 2.22
N ASN A 363 -17.96 -15.40 3.24
CA ASN A 363 -18.97 -14.33 3.18
C ASN A 363 -18.39 -12.94 2.87
N TYR A 364 -17.06 -12.76 3.01
CA TYR A 364 -16.44 -11.43 2.85
C TYR A 364 -15.45 -11.38 1.68
N GLY A 365 -15.11 -12.52 1.09
CA GLY A 365 -14.18 -12.64 -0.02
C GLY A 365 -12.72 -12.55 0.41
N THR A 366 -11.86 -12.21 -0.54
CA THR A 366 -10.42 -12.09 -0.36
C THR A 366 -10.01 -10.71 0.16
N ARG A 367 -8.99 -10.70 1.03
CA ARG A 367 -8.31 -9.51 1.55
C ARG A 367 -6.79 -9.70 1.44
N LEU A 368 -6.12 -8.67 0.93
CA LEU A 368 -4.69 -8.64 0.67
C LEU A 368 -4.00 -7.70 1.67
N VAL A 369 -2.85 -8.13 2.16
CA VAL A 369 -1.97 -7.37 3.04
C VAL A 369 -0.56 -7.37 2.47
N ASP A 370 0.34 -6.54 3.02
CA ASP A 370 1.75 -6.47 2.59
C ASP A 370 1.94 -5.77 1.23
N TRP A 371 1.38 -4.57 1.12
CA TRP A 371 1.38 -3.73 -0.09
C TRP A 371 2.74 -3.06 -0.39
N SER A 372 3.81 -3.44 0.31
CA SER A 372 5.15 -2.85 0.17
C SER A 372 5.68 -2.91 -1.28
N TRP A 373 5.38 -4.02 -1.98
CA TRP A 373 5.81 -4.27 -3.36
C TRP A 373 4.79 -3.81 -4.41
N SER A 374 3.66 -3.23 -4.02
CA SER A 374 2.65 -2.80 -4.99
C SER A 374 3.18 -1.74 -5.96
N GLY A 375 2.64 -1.72 -7.18
CA GLY A 375 3.06 -0.79 -8.22
C GLY A 375 2.59 -1.20 -9.61
N LEU A 376 3.14 -0.54 -10.62
CA LEU A 376 2.84 -0.84 -12.01
C LEU A 376 3.43 -2.18 -12.44
N GLY A 377 2.55 -3.04 -12.96
CA GLY A 377 2.86 -4.39 -13.41
C GLY A 377 2.17 -4.76 -14.71
N GLU A 378 2.28 -6.03 -15.06
CA GLU A 378 1.75 -6.62 -16.28
C GLU A 378 0.46 -7.36 -15.94
N SER A 379 -0.57 -7.30 -16.79
CA SER A 379 -1.84 -7.96 -16.49
C SER A 379 -1.66 -9.47 -16.25
N GLY A 380 -2.35 -10.01 -15.26
CA GLY A 380 -2.25 -11.40 -14.81
C GLY A 380 -1.02 -11.69 -13.94
N SER A 381 -0.23 -10.68 -13.55
CA SER A 381 0.95 -10.86 -12.68
C SER A 381 0.59 -11.50 -11.34
N ASP A 382 -0.42 -10.94 -10.66
CA ASP A 382 -0.83 -11.40 -9.32
C ASP A 382 -1.53 -12.77 -9.35
N ILE A 383 -2.32 -13.03 -10.39
CA ILE A 383 -2.90 -14.36 -10.67
C ILE A 383 -1.77 -15.39 -10.82
N THR A 384 -0.76 -15.08 -11.63
CA THR A 384 0.38 -15.95 -11.88
C THR A 384 1.16 -16.24 -10.59
N SER A 385 1.43 -15.22 -9.78
CA SER A 385 2.07 -15.37 -8.47
C SER A 385 1.28 -16.30 -7.54
N LEU A 386 -0.05 -16.15 -7.46
CA LEU A 386 -0.91 -17.03 -6.67
C LEU A 386 -0.82 -18.48 -7.14
N LEU A 387 -0.93 -18.71 -8.46
CA LEU A 387 -0.93 -20.06 -9.02
C LEU A 387 0.43 -20.75 -8.84
N ILE A 388 1.54 -20.00 -8.89
CA ILE A 388 2.86 -20.53 -8.54
C ILE A 388 2.90 -20.93 -7.05
N ASP A 389 2.41 -20.09 -6.14
CA ASP A 389 2.42 -20.40 -4.69
C ASP A 389 1.52 -21.61 -4.33
N LEU A 390 0.38 -21.74 -5.02
CA LEU A 390 -0.53 -22.89 -4.86
C LEU A 390 0.08 -24.18 -5.42
N HIS A 391 0.71 -24.13 -6.60
CA HIS A 391 1.40 -25.27 -7.19
C HIS A 391 2.58 -25.72 -6.33
N LYS A 392 3.36 -24.76 -5.80
CA LYS A 392 4.41 -25.00 -4.80
C LYS A 392 3.90 -25.71 -3.55
N SER A 393 2.64 -25.47 -3.19
CA SER A 393 1.95 -26.09 -2.06
C SER A 393 1.17 -27.37 -2.44
N TYR A 394 1.41 -27.91 -3.64
CA TYR A 394 0.82 -29.13 -4.18
C TYR A 394 -0.71 -29.08 -4.40
N HIS A 395 -1.28 -27.88 -4.56
CA HIS A 395 -2.66 -27.74 -5.03
C HIS A 395 -2.76 -28.00 -6.53
N ASP A 396 -3.89 -28.56 -6.97
CA ASP A 396 -4.19 -28.72 -8.38
C ASP A 396 -4.61 -27.38 -8.99
N ILE A 397 -3.74 -26.84 -9.85
CA ILE A 397 -3.97 -25.59 -10.58
C ILE A 397 -4.37 -25.82 -12.03
N SER A 398 -4.55 -27.07 -12.47
CA SER A 398 -4.92 -27.39 -13.86
C SER A 398 -6.16 -26.65 -14.38
N PRO A 399 -7.19 -26.33 -13.57
CA PRO A 399 -8.34 -25.55 -14.04
C PRO A 399 -8.02 -24.10 -14.43
N TYR A 400 -6.86 -23.57 -14.05
CA TYR A 400 -6.49 -22.16 -14.17
C TYR A 400 -5.34 -21.89 -15.14
N GLN A 401 -4.90 -22.90 -15.91
CA GLN A 401 -3.72 -22.79 -16.78
C GLN A 401 -3.86 -21.71 -17.86
N ASN A 402 -5.07 -21.50 -18.36
CA ASN A 402 -5.36 -20.57 -19.46
C ASN A 402 -5.27 -19.09 -19.08
N ILE A 403 -5.17 -18.75 -17.79
CA ILE A 403 -5.07 -17.38 -17.29
C ILE A 403 -3.67 -17.06 -16.72
N ILE A 404 -2.71 -17.97 -16.89
CA ILE A 404 -1.32 -17.77 -16.46
C ILE A 404 -0.61 -16.87 -17.47
N ASN A 405 0.04 -15.82 -16.96
CA ASN A 405 0.96 -15.01 -17.75
C ASN A 405 2.33 -15.71 -17.78
N LEU A 406 2.63 -16.42 -18.87
CA LEU A 406 3.87 -17.20 -19.01
C LEU A 406 5.13 -16.33 -19.06
N ASP A 407 5.05 -15.11 -19.61
CA ASP A 407 6.16 -14.16 -19.63
C ASP A 407 6.49 -13.67 -18.22
N TYR A 408 5.47 -13.38 -17.40
CA TYR A 408 5.65 -13.02 -16.00
C TYR A 408 6.13 -14.21 -15.16
N CYS A 409 5.66 -15.42 -15.45
CA CYS A 409 6.17 -16.66 -14.85
C CYS A 409 7.68 -16.83 -15.10
N LEU A 410 8.12 -16.60 -16.34
CA LEU A 410 9.54 -16.59 -16.69
C LEU A 410 10.30 -15.49 -15.95
N THR A 411 9.72 -14.29 -15.81
CA THR A 411 10.32 -13.17 -15.06
C THR A 411 10.58 -13.54 -13.60
N LEU A 412 9.57 -14.05 -12.89
CA LEU A 412 9.70 -14.46 -11.48
C LEU A 412 10.68 -15.64 -11.31
N MET A 413 10.70 -16.58 -12.25
CA MET A 413 11.67 -17.69 -12.25
C MET A 413 13.11 -17.17 -12.20
N GLY A 414 13.46 -16.20 -13.04
CA GLY A 414 14.79 -15.58 -13.04
C GLY A 414 15.09 -14.83 -11.75
N PHE A 415 14.13 -14.06 -11.24
CA PHE A 415 14.25 -13.33 -9.98
C PHE A 415 14.56 -14.26 -8.81
N TRP A 416 13.75 -15.31 -8.62
CA TRP A 416 13.94 -16.26 -7.53
C TRP A 416 15.21 -17.11 -7.68
N LEU A 417 15.59 -17.51 -8.90
CA LEU A 417 16.86 -18.21 -9.13
C LEU A 417 18.06 -17.34 -8.74
N ASN A 418 18.05 -16.06 -9.11
CA ASN A 418 19.10 -15.14 -8.69
C ASN A 418 19.16 -15.01 -7.16
N HIS A 419 18.01 -14.80 -6.52
CA HIS A 419 17.90 -14.67 -5.06
C HIS A 419 18.33 -15.94 -4.31
N ALA A 420 18.10 -17.13 -4.87
CA ALA A 420 18.61 -18.39 -4.34
C ALA A 420 20.15 -18.42 -4.27
N THR A 421 20.84 -17.58 -5.06
CA THR A 421 22.31 -17.47 -5.03
C THR A 421 22.84 -16.40 -4.06
N TRP A 422 21.99 -15.56 -3.46
CA TRP A 422 22.46 -14.46 -2.60
C TRP A 422 23.08 -14.96 -1.30
N PRO A 423 23.99 -14.21 -0.66
CA PRO A 423 24.52 -14.54 0.67
C PRO A 423 23.39 -14.83 1.67
N HIS A 424 23.60 -15.78 2.59
CA HIS A 424 22.68 -16.04 3.69
C HIS A 424 23.48 -16.23 4.98
N HIS A 425 22.82 -16.01 6.11
CA HIS A 425 23.34 -16.27 7.45
C HIS A 425 22.47 -17.33 8.11
N GLY A 426 23.08 -18.37 8.69
CA GLY A 426 22.35 -19.48 9.29
C GLY A 426 22.04 -20.59 8.29
N ASP A 427 20.84 -21.18 8.38
CA ASP A 427 20.42 -22.27 7.49
C ASP A 427 20.07 -21.77 6.07
N ASP A 428 20.07 -22.68 5.10
CA ASP A 428 19.81 -22.38 3.70
C ASP A 428 18.30 -22.38 3.36
N THR A 429 17.41 -22.32 4.34
CA THR A 429 15.95 -22.44 4.13
C THR A 429 15.43 -21.36 3.19
N THR A 430 15.85 -20.10 3.39
CA THR A 430 15.43 -19.01 2.49
C THR A 430 15.87 -19.27 1.05
N ARG A 431 17.11 -19.71 0.82
CA ARG A 431 17.58 -20.05 -0.54
C ARG A 431 16.79 -21.20 -1.13
N PHE A 432 16.50 -22.22 -0.33
CA PHE A 432 15.71 -23.36 -0.77
C PHE A 432 14.29 -22.94 -1.14
N GLN A 433 13.64 -22.06 -0.38
CA GLN A 433 12.31 -21.53 -0.70
C GLN A 433 12.30 -20.68 -1.99
N GLN A 434 13.36 -19.90 -2.23
CA GLN A 434 13.54 -19.18 -3.49
C GLN A 434 13.69 -20.16 -4.67
N PHE A 435 14.58 -21.16 -4.54
CA PHE A 435 14.75 -22.19 -5.56
C PHE A 435 13.45 -22.97 -5.82
N LEU A 436 12.71 -23.32 -4.77
CA LEU A 436 11.45 -24.04 -4.89
C LEU A 436 10.38 -23.21 -5.62
N SER A 437 10.30 -21.91 -5.36
CA SER A 437 9.38 -21.01 -6.08
C SER A 437 9.74 -20.92 -7.58
N ALA A 438 11.04 -20.83 -7.90
CA ALA A 438 11.50 -20.91 -9.28
C ALA A 438 11.21 -22.25 -9.94
N LEU A 439 11.37 -23.36 -9.21
CA LEU A 439 11.04 -24.69 -9.72
C LEU A 439 9.55 -24.83 -10.03
N SER A 440 8.68 -24.33 -9.16
CA SER A 440 7.23 -24.31 -9.38
C SER A 440 6.85 -23.47 -10.59
N ALA A 441 7.46 -22.28 -10.77
CA ALA A 441 7.30 -21.49 -11.98
C ALA A 441 7.76 -22.25 -13.23
N TYR A 442 8.90 -22.94 -13.17
CA TYR A 442 9.40 -23.74 -14.28
C TYR A 442 8.45 -24.89 -14.65
N GLU A 443 7.95 -25.63 -13.66
CA GLU A 443 6.98 -26.70 -13.89
C GLU A 443 5.69 -26.17 -14.55
N ILE A 444 5.22 -24.98 -14.16
CA ILE A 444 4.09 -24.32 -14.82
C ILE A 444 4.46 -23.95 -16.26
N TYR A 445 5.60 -23.30 -16.44
CA TYR A 445 6.05 -22.76 -17.73
C TYR A 445 6.22 -23.83 -18.82
N ILE A 446 6.68 -25.03 -18.48
CA ILE A 446 6.86 -26.12 -19.47
C ILE A 446 5.57 -26.90 -19.79
N ASN A 447 4.50 -26.68 -19.02
CA ASN A 447 3.21 -27.36 -19.18
C ASN A 447 2.10 -26.44 -19.73
N GLY A 448 2.32 -25.12 -19.75
CA GLY A 448 1.47 -24.14 -20.43
C GLY A 448 2.01 -23.86 -21.83
#